data_AF-A0AAV2HYS4-F1
#
_entry.id   AF-A0AAV2HYS4-F1
#
_cell.length_a   1.000
_cell.length_b   1.000
_cell.length_c   1.000
_cell.angle_alpha   90.00
_cell.angle_beta   90.00
_cell.angle_gamma   90.00
#
_symmetry.space_group_name_H-M   'P 1'
#
loop_
_entity.id
_entity.type
_entity.pdbx_description
1 polymer ?
#
loop_
_entity_poly.entity_id
_entity_poly.type
_entity_poly.pdbx_seq_one_letter_code
_entity_poly.pdbx_strand_id
1 'polypeptide(L)'
;MSIKQKKKTSSNLSKPTLADKLLVPTEGEKVKQKKALPTNINKEGTKSLRDVSVASVLNDTTGLVAMVAISCAYSFYIYQIHENTLWFSNIKEVEREISFRTESGLYYSYYKQLVHSPSLWKGLQDLTEDTLTEHPDTINILARMNIYQEVILAFIYRTLQLKVPPIMFYIYCGFGLQALLVSSLYIMAWLLSGSWLAGLLSAAFYLFNKWDTSRVQNSLPLRESFSLPFLWIQAAALTVYFRSGSSKVSQQFSLAASAIGTFFFCLFWQFNQFVMMLQAFALFGVWVLGCVPPYKVRNVMLCQLGSLLGVCLLQFGNKMIPSSLAVSFILVTLALLSFQKQAAKTHSVTYHLLRVAGLSFLALTLMVVLSTCIKILLNVDADEHIFKFFMNKISLEETR
;
A
#
# COMPACT_ATOMS: atom_id res chain seq x y z
N MET A 1 -9.21 -4.56 88.85
CA MET A 1 -9.29 -5.98 89.27
C MET A 1 -10.76 -6.29 89.58
N SER A 2 -11.48 -7.04 88.71
CA SER A 2 -12.90 -7.43 88.85
C SER A 2 -13.91 -6.25 88.93
N ILE A 3 -15.20 -6.28 88.52
CA ILE A 3 -16.17 -7.28 88.03
C ILE A 3 -16.95 -6.55 86.89
N LYS A 4 -17.10 -6.97 85.62
CA LYS A 4 -17.71 -8.17 84.98
C LYS A 4 -19.27 -8.29 85.03
N GLN A 5 -19.88 -7.85 83.93
CA GLN A 5 -20.83 -8.63 83.08
C GLN A 5 -22.36 -8.73 83.34
N LYS A 6 -23.06 -8.99 82.21
CA LYS A 6 -24.40 -9.61 81.99
C LYS A 6 -25.61 -8.69 82.16
N LYS A 7 -26.73 -8.85 81.42
CA LYS A 7 -27.27 -9.93 80.52
C LYS A 7 -28.11 -9.27 79.38
N LYS A 8 -28.19 -9.83 78.16
CA LYS A 8 -29.33 -10.59 77.53
C LYS A 8 -30.72 -9.88 77.60
N THR A 9 -31.64 -9.96 76.61
CA THR A 9 -32.01 -11.13 75.77
C THR A 9 -32.86 -10.75 74.52
N SER A 10 -32.93 -11.64 73.51
CA SER A 10 -34.03 -11.94 72.53
C SER A 10 -34.91 -10.81 71.94
N SER A 11 -35.00 -10.56 70.62
CA SER A 11 -35.29 -11.42 69.43
C SER A 11 -36.79 -11.64 69.13
N ASN A 12 -37.08 -11.92 67.84
CA ASN A 12 -38.38 -12.33 67.23
C ASN A 12 -39.30 -11.14 66.83
N LEU A 13 -40.07 -11.18 65.72
CA LEU A 13 -40.13 -12.11 64.58
C LEU A 13 -40.60 -11.39 63.30
N SER A 14 -40.54 -12.09 62.16
CA SER A 14 -40.87 -11.62 60.81
C SER A 14 -42.37 -11.55 60.46
N LYS A 15 -42.66 -10.66 59.48
CA LYS A 15 -43.70 -10.69 58.42
C LYS A 15 -44.53 -11.99 58.25
N PRO A 16 -45.82 -11.90 57.88
CA PRO A 16 -46.23 -11.76 56.47
C PRO A 16 -47.22 -10.56 56.26
N THR A 17 -47.90 -10.28 55.13
CA THR A 17 -48.09 -11.00 53.83
C THR A 17 -47.96 -10.07 52.60
N LEU A 18 -49.06 -9.78 51.87
CA LEU A 18 -49.16 -9.10 50.56
C LEU A 18 -50.61 -8.57 50.36
N ALA A 19 -50.78 -7.44 49.65
CA ALA A 19 -51.88 -7.09 48.71
C ALA A 19 -52.46 -5.66 48.82
N ASP A 20 -52.11 -4.83 47.83
CA ASP A 20 -52.89 -3.80 47.12
C ASP A 20 -53.84 -2.81 47.85
N LYS A 21 -53.51 -1.52 47.75
CA LYS A 21 -54.36 -0.51 47.05
C LYS A 21 -53.65 0.83 46.76
N LEU A 22 -53.39 1.05 45.45
CA LEU A 22 -53.47 2.31 44.67
C LEU A 22 -52.80 3.65 45.12
N LEU A 23 -52.06 4.23 44.16
CA LEU A 23 -51.92 5.68 43.81
C LEU A 23 -50.86 6.60 44.50
N VAL A 24 -49.59 6.41 44.10
CA VAL A 24 -48.63 7.37 43.44
C VAL A 24 -49.00 8.90 43.40
N PRO A 25 -48.05 9.87 43.46
CA PRO A 25 -46.98 10.07 44.43
C PRO A 25 -46.83 11.55 44.95
N THR A 26 -46.03 11.66 46.01
CA THR A 26 -45.11 12.75 46.43
C THR A 26 -44.17 13.25 45.30
N GLU A 27 -43.39 14.34 45.41
CA GLU A 27 -42.26 14.67 46.32
C GLU A 27 -42.05 16.21 46.36
N GLY A 28 -41.34 16.85 47.30
CA GLY A 28 -40.29 16.42 48.25
C GLY A 28 -39.00 17.20 47.95
N GLU A 29 -38.77 18.37 48.56
CA GLU A 29 -38.02 18.63 49.80
C GLU A 29 -36.48 18.85 49.72
N LYS A 30 -36.08 20.07 50.11
CA LYS A 30 -34.97 20.47 51.01
C LYS A 30 -33.52 19.97 50.79
N VAL A 31 -32.68 20.92 50.36
CA VAL A 31 -31.49 21.47 51.07
C VAL A 31 -30.61 20.51 51.92
N LYS A 32 -29.33 20.38 51.53
CA LYS A 32 -28.17 20.54 52.45
C LYS A 32 -26.81 20.71 51.75
N GLN A 33 -25.87 21.32 52.49
CA GLN A 33 -24.52 21.77 52.08
C GLN A 33 -23.62 20.69 51.47
N LYS A 34 -22.66 21.07 50.60
CA LYS A 34 -21.42 20.30 50.35
C LYS A 34 -20.21 21.17 49.97
N LYS A 35 -19.02 20.60 50.21
CA LYS A 35 -17.67 21.21 50.09
C LYS A 35 -17.26 21.53 48.64
N ALA A 36 -16.24 22.38 48.52
CA ALA A 36 -15.63 22.81 47.26
C ALA A 36 -14.99 21.68 46.43
N LEU A 37 -15.05 21.85 45.11
CA LEU A 37 -14.21 21.22 44.10
C LEU A 37 -14.05 22.22 42.94
N PRO A 38 -12.84 22.54 42.44
CA PRO A 38 -12.68 23.53 41.38
C PRO A 38 -12.98 22.91 40.01
N THR A 39 -14.20 23.05 39.52
CA THR A 39 -14.54 22.67 38.14
C THR A 39 -14.01 23.73 37.17
N ASN A 40 -12.74 23.60 36.80
CA ASN A 40 -12.12 24.42 35.77
C ASN A 40 -12.66 23.98 34.39
N ILE A 41 -13.86 24.45 34.03
CA ILE A 41 -14.43 24.24 32.71
C ILE A 41 -13.69 25.16 31.74
N ASN A 42 -12.57 24.64 31.22
CA ASN A 42 -11.96 25.22 30.03
C ASN A 42 -13.03 25.28 28.93
N LYS A 43 -13.45 26.49 28.59
CA LYS A 43 -14.08 26.80 27.30
C LYS A 43 -13.00 26.68 26.22
N GLU A 44 -12.52 25.46 25.96
CA GLU A 44 -11.89 25.18 24.68
C GLU A 44 -12.98 25.32 23.62
N GLY A 45 -12.86 26.40 22.85
CA GLY A 45 -13.91 26.84 21.95
C GLY A 45 -14.27 25.76 20.94
N THR A 46 -15.58 25.60 20.74
CA THR A 46 -16.16 25.20 19.47
C THR A 46 -15.44 25.92 18.33
N LYS A 47 -14.50 25.24 17.66
CA LYS A 47 -13.88 25.76 16.45
C LYS A 47 -14.99 26.02 15.43
N SER A 48 -15.18 27.29 15.09
CA SER A 48 -16.10 27.74 14.05
C SER A 48 -15.76 27.03 12.73
N LEU A 49 -16.77 26.45 12.08
CA LEU A 49 -16.66 25.84 10.75
C LEU A 49 -16.54 26.89 9.62
N ARG A 50 -15.99 28.09 9.90
CA ARG A 50 -16.13 29.26 9.03
C ARG A 50 -14.90 30.15 8.81
N ASP A 51 -13.76 29.87 9.43
CA ASP A 51 -12.51 30.62 9.22
C ASP A 51 -11.50 29.82 8.38
N VAL A 52 -11.94 29.32 7.21
CA VAL A 52 -10.99 28.89 6.17
C VAL A 52 -10.39 30.15 5.57
N SER A 53 -9.23 30.57 6.09
CA SER A 53 -8.53 31.76 5.61
C SER A 53 -8.34 31.70 4.10
N VAL A 54 -8.68 32.79 3.40
CA VAL A 54 -8.53 32.93 1.94
C VAL A 54 -7.09 32.60 1.51
N ALA A 55 -6.10 32.95 2.33
CA ALA A 55 -4.70 32.61 2.10
C ALA A 55 -4.43 31.09 2.08
N SER A 56 -5.14 30.29 2.89
CA SER A 56 -5.03 28.83 2.87
C SER A 56 -5.62 28.27 1.58
N VAL A 57 -6.80 28.75 1.17
CA VAL A 57 -7.43 28.31 -0.09
C VAL A 57 -6.56 28.67 -1.29
N LEU A 58 -6.01 29.89 -1.32
CA LEU A 58 -5.08 30.33 -2.37
C LEU A 58 -3.79 29.51 -2.38
N ASN A 59 -3.21 29.21 -1.22
CA ASN A 59 -2.03 28.35 -1.12
C ASN A 59 -2.28 26.94 -1.65
N ASP A 60 -3.39 26.32 -1.25
CA ASP A 60 -3.72 24.96 -1.66
C ASP A 60 -4.11 24.91 -3.15
N THR A 61 -4.82 25.93 -3.65
CA THR A 61 -5.12 26.07 -5.08
C THR A 61 -3.84 26.24 -5.90
N THR A 62 -2.91 27.10 -5.44
CA THR A 62 -1.60 27.31 -6.07
C THR A 62 -0.78 26.02 -6.10
N GLY A 63 -0.75 25.29 -4.97
CA GLY A 63 -0.06 24.01 -4.87
C GLY A 63 -0.61 22.93 -5.78
N LEU A 64 -1.94 22.88 -5.98
CA LEU A 64 -2.60 21.98 -6.93
C LEU A 64 -2.35 22.36 -8.40
N VAL A 65 -2.38 23.66 -8.73
CA VAL A 65 -2.05 24.14 -10.09
C VAL A 65 -0.58 23.83 -10.41
N ALA A 66 0.33 24.08 -9.47
CA ALA A 66 1.76 23.76 -9.63
C ALA A 66 2.00 22.25 -9.78
N MET A 67 1.26 21.41 -9.04
CA MET A 67 1.30 19.95 -9.20
C MET A 67 0.88 19.51 -10.61
N VAL A 68 -0.27 19.99 -11.10
CA VAL A 68 -0.75 19.63 -12.45
C VAL A 68 0.23 20.12 -13.50
N ALA A 69 0.73 21.35 -13.38
CA ALA A 69 1.70 21.92 -14.31
C ALA A 69 3.01 21.11 -14.37
N ILE A 70 3.63 20.78 -13.23
CA ILE A 70 4.91 20.04 -13.23
C ILE A 70 4.74 18.59 -13.69
N SER A 71 3.63 17.94 -13.35
CA SER A 71 3.35 16.56 -13.78
C SER A 71 3.05 16.46 -15.28
N CYS A 72 2.27 17.39 -15.82
CA CYS A 72 2.05 17.48 -17.27
C CYS A 72 3.34 17.84 -18.01
N ALA A 73 4.15 18.77 -17.48
CA ALA A 73 5.45 19.11 -18.04
C ALA A 73 6.42 17.92 -18.04
N TYR A 74 6.45 17.10 -16.96
CA TYR A 74 7.27 15.88 -16.92
C TYR A 74 6.80 14.83 -17.94
N SER A 75 5.50 14.60 -18.05
CA SER A 75 4.93 13.67 -19.04
C SER A 75 5.25 14.11 -20.47
N PHE A 76 5.07 15.41 -20.78
CA PHE A 76 5.44 16.00 -22.06
C PHE A 76 6.95 15.94 -22.32
N TYR A 77 7.79 16.13 -21.30
CA TYR A 77 9.24 16.00 -21.40
C TYR A 77 9.68 14.58 -21.77
N ILE A 78 9.10 13.55 -21.15
CA ILE A 78 9.39 12.15 -21.50
C ILE A 78 8.88 11.82 -22.92
N TYR A 79 7.71 12.34 -23.31
CA TYR A 79 7.24 12.27 -24.70
C TYR A 79 8.22 12.94 -25.68
N GLN A 80 8.68 14.16 -25.38
CA GLN A 80 9.57 14.89 -26.27
C GLN A 80 10.93 14.22 -26.41
N ILE A 81 11.47 13.59 -25.35
CA ILE A 81 12.70 12.79 -25.47
C ILE A 81 12.46 11.56 -26.35
N HIS A 82 11.35 10.86 -26.17
CA HIS A 82 11.00 9.69 -26.98
C HIS A 82 10.86 10.07 -28.46
N GLU A 83 10.15 11.15 -28.77
CA GLU A 83 10.00 11.67 -30.14
C GLU A 83 11.34 12.14 -30.71
N ASN A 84 12.13 12.94 -29.99
CA ASN A 84 13.43 13.42 -30.45
C ASN A 84 14.44 12.27 -30.70
N THR A 85 14.33 11.16 -29.96
CA THR A 85 15.25 10.01 -30.05
C THR A 85 14.87 9.04 -31.16
N LEU A 86 13.57 8.78 -31.35
CA LEU A 86 13.07 7.74 -32.26
C LEU A 86 12.34 8.27 -33.50
N TRP A 87 12.02 9.57 -33.54
CA TRP A 87 11.16 10.21 -34.56
C TRP A 87 9.83 9.45 -34.71
N PHE A 88 9.33 8.97 -33.57
CA PHE A 88 8.32 7.90 -33.47
C PHE A 88 7.03 8.25 -34.21
N SER A 89 6.63 9.53 -34.22
CA SER A 89 5.44 10.00 -34.94
C SER A 89 5.61 9.97 -36.46
N ASN A 90 6.84 10.14 -36.96
CA ASN A 90 7.14 10.27 -38.39
C ASN A 90 7.50 8.94 -39.09
N ILE A 91 7.98 7.95 -38.34
CA ILE A 91 8.34 6.62 -38.87
C ILE A 91 7.12 5.71 -39.08
N LYS A 92 7.26 4.67 -39.92
CA LYS A 92 6.21 3.69 -40.23
C LYS A 92 5.94 2.75 -39.05
N GLU A 93 4.76 2.12 -39.04
CA GLU A 93 4.36 1.21 -37.96
C GLU A 93 5.36 0.06 -37.74
N VAL A 94 5.86 -0.57 -38.81
CA VAL A 94 6.87 -1.64 -38.71
C VAL A 94 8.18 -1.13 -38.09
N GLU A 95 8.59 0.11 -38.40
CA GLU A 95 9.79 0.74 -37.84
C GLU A 95 9.60 1.06 -36.35
N ARG A 96 8.40 1.50 -35.95
CA ARG A 96 8.02 1.69 -34.53
C ARG A 96 8.10 0.38 -33.75
N GLU A 97 7.60 -0.72 -34.33
CA GLU A 97 7.61 -2.03 -33.67
C GLU A 97 9.04 -2.57 -33.50
N ILE A 98 9.90 -2.43 -34.51
CA ILE A 98 11.33 -2.80 -34.44
C ILE A 98 12.11 -1.93 -33.43
N SER A 99 11.62 -0.70 -33.13
CA SER A 99 12.24 0.15 -32.10
C SER A 99 12.07 -0.39 -30.67
N PHE A 100 11.02 -1.19 -30.40
CA PHE A 100 10.83 -1.85 -29.12
C PHE A 100 11.69 -3.10 -29.02
N ARG A 101 12.75 -3.02 -28.22
CA ARG A 101 13.72 -4.11 -28.03
C ARG A 101 13.38 -4.99 -26.82
N THR A 102 13.86 -6.22 -26.85
CA THR A 102 13.80 -7.20 -25.75
C THR A 102 12.40 -7.31 -25.13
N GLU A 103 12.29 -7.12 -23.81
CA GLU A 103 11.06 -7.20 -23.02
C GLU A 103 9.96 -6.27 -23.53
N SER A 104 10.34 -5.07 -23.97
CA SER A 104 9.37 -4.04 -24.40
C SER A 104 8.66 -4.39 -25.70
N GLY A 105 9.36 -5.06 -26.63
CA GLY A 105 8.76 -5.59 -27.86
C GLY A 105 7.85 -6.79 -27.56
N LEU A 106 8.28 -7.67 -26.64
CA LEU A 106 7.52 -8.83 -26.20
C LEU A 106 6.19 -8.42 -25.56
N TYR A 107 6.18 -7.45 -24.62
CA TYR A 107 4.93 -7.00 -24.01
C TYR A 107 4.00 -6.32 -25.02
N TYR A 108 4.54 -5.47 -25.89
CA TYR A 108 3.75 -4.87 -26.96
C TYR A 108 3.15 -5.91 -27.92
N SER A 109 3.85 -7.02 -28.25
CA SER A 109 3.28 -8.07 -29.11
C SER A 109 2.05 -8.75 -28.50
N TYR A 110 2.00 -8.98 -27.19
CA TYR A 110 0.81 -9.52 -26.52
C TYR A 110 -0.36 -8.52 -26.54
N TYR A 111 -0.10 -7.23 -26.30
CA TYR A 111 -1.11 -6.17 -26.48
C TYR A 111 -1.64 -6.12 -27.92
N LYS A 112 -0.74 -6.17 -28.92
CA LYS A 112 -1.09 -6.18 -30.34
C LYS A 112 -1.99 -7.38 -30.70
N GLN A 113 -1.64 -8.58 -30.24
CA GLN A 113 -2.47 -9.80 -30.40
C GLN A 113 -3.86 -9.62 -29.77
N LEU A 114 -3.95 -9.06 -28.55
CA LEU A 114 -5.21 -8.80 -27.87
C LEU A 114 -6.07 -7.74 -28.57
N VAL A 115 -5.47 -6.75 -29.24
CA VAL A 115 -6.19 -5.73 -30.02
C VAL A 115 -6.73 -6.31 -31.35
N HIS A 116 -5.93 -7.09 -32.08
CA HIS A 116 -6.33 -7.63 -33.39
C HIS A 116 -7.16 -8.92 -33.33
N SER A 117 -7.21 -9.63 -32.19
CA SER A 117 -8.02 -10.85 -32.04
C SER A 117 -9.53 -10.58 -32.25
N PRO A 118 -10.30 -11.52 -32.84
CA PRO A 118 -11.72 -11.31 -33.14
C PRO A 118 -12.57 -10.90 -31.93
N SER A 119 -12.28 -11.45 -30.75
CA SER A 119 -12.84 -11.04 -29.46
C SER A 119 -11.74 -11.01 -28.40
N LEU A 120 -11.86 -10.15 -27.38
CA LEU A 120 -10.86 -10.09 -26.30
C LEU A 120 -10.75 -11.44 -25.57
N TRP A 121 -11.87 -12.14 -25.40
CA TRP A 121 -11.90 -13.48 -24.82
C TRP A 121 -11.10 -14.49 -25.65
N LYS A 122 -11.21 -14.46 -26.98
CA LYS A 122 -10.42 -15.35 -27.84
C LYS A 122 -8.93 -15.03 -27.73
N GLY A 123 -8.55 -13.75 -27.78
CA GLY A 123 -7.15 -13.34 -27.55
C GLY A 123 -6.61 -13.75 -26.18
N LEU A 124 -7.42 -13.71 -25.11
CA LEU A 124 -7.03 -14.20 -23.79
C LEU A 124 -6.87 -15.73 -23.74
N GLN A 125 -7.73 -16.49 -24.43
CA GLN A 125 -7.56 -17.93 -24.58
C GLN A 125 -6.25 -18.24 -25.33
N ASP A 126 -6.00 -17.55 -26.45
CA ASP A 126 -4.79 -17.75 -27.27
C ASP A 126 -3.50 -17.43 -26.49
N LEU A 127 -3.53 -16.51 -25.52
CA LEU A 127 -2.42 -16.23 -24.60
C LEU A 127 -2.35 -17.15 -23.37
N THR A 128 -3.41 -17.91 -23.09
CA THR A 128 -3.44 -18.92 -22.02
C THR A 128 -2.89 -20.26 -22.50
N GLU A 129 -3.06 -20.54 -23.79
CA GLU A 129 -2.63 -21.76 -24.49
C GLU A 129 -1.54 -21.43 -25.54
N ASP A 130 -0.64 -20.48 -25.24
CA ASP A 130 0.35 -20.02 -26.23
C ASP A 130 1.41 -21.09 -26.52
N THR A 131 1.69 -21.29 -27.81
CA THR A 131 2.71 -22.23 -28.32
C THR A 131 3.84 -21.53 -29.06
N LEU A 132 3.77 -20.20 -29.21
CA LEU A 132 4.74 -19.43 -29.99
C LEU A 132 5.93 -18.98 -29.15
N THR A 133 5.71 -18.68 -27.86
CA THR A 133 6.78 -18.16 -26.98
C THR A 133 7.80 -19.23 -26.57
N GLU A 134 7.35 -20.48 -26.31
CA GLU A 134 8.21 -21.57 -25.79
C GLU A 134 8.04 -22.90 -26.55
N HIS A 135 7.90 -22.84 -27.88
CA HIS A 135 7.79 -24.04 -28.72
C HIS A 135 8.90 -25.06 -28.45
N PRO A 136 8.61 -26.37 -28.26
CA PRO A 136 7.36 -27.07 -28.56
C PRO A 136 6.28 -27.03 -27.45
N ASP A 137 6.59 -26.46 -26.28
CA ASP A 137 5.69 -26.49 -25.12
C ASP A 137 4.59 -25.42 -25.18
N THR A 138 3.52 -25.64 -24.42
CA THR A 138 2.44 -24.66 -24.20
C THR A 138 2.65 -23.89 -22.90
N ILE A 139 2.51 -22.56 -22.94
CA ILE A 139 2.70 -21.65 -21.80
C ILE A 139 1.50 -20.73 -21.61
N ASN A 140 1.05 -20.61 -20.35
CA ASN A 140 0.10 -19.57 -19.94
C ASN A 140 0.86 -18.25 -19.67
N ILE A 141 0.78 -17.33 -20.64
CA ILE A 141 1.44 -16.02 -20.58
C ILE A 141 0.88 -15.14 -19.44
N LEU A 142 -0.42 -15.23 -19.13
CA LEU A 142 -1.05 -14.47 -18.04
C LEU A 142 -0.54 -14.89 -16.66
N ALA A 143 -0.24 -16.18 -16.48
CA ALA A 143 0.33 -16.72 -15.24
C ALA A 143 1.81 -16.34 -15.05
N ARG A 144 2.60 -16.36 -16.13
CA ARG A 144 4.08 -16.24 -16.07
C ARG A 144 4.63 -14.84 -16.38
N MET A 145 3.92 -14.01 -17.16
CA MET A 145 4.48 -12.78 -17.73
C MET A 145 3.83 -11.46 -17.24
N ASN A 146 3.01 -11.46 -16.18
CA ASN A 146 2.42 -10.23 -15.59
C ASN A 146 1.85 -9.22 -16.63
N ILE A 147 1.24 -9.67 -17.72
CA ILE A 147 0.81 -8.81 -18.84
C ILE A 147 -0.57 -8.14 -18.61
N TYR A 148 -0.96 -7.92 -17.35
CA TYR A 148 -2.31 -7.44 -17.02
C TYR A 148 -2.53 -5.99 -17.46
N GLN A 149 -1.48 -5.17 -17.48
CA GLN A 149 -1.54 -3.83 -18.07
C GLN A 149 -1.83 -3.89 -19.58
N GLU A 150 -1.23 -4.82 -20.35
CA GLU A 150 -1.55 -5.04 -21.76
C GLU A 150 -3.02 -5.46 -21.94
N VAL A 151 -3.53 -6.37 -21.10
CA VAL A 151 -4.94 -6.81 -21.12
C VAL A 151 -5.90 -5.65 -20.85
N ILE A 152 -5.62 -4.84 -19.82
CA ILE A 152 -6.45 -3.67 -19.47
C ILE A 152 -6.41 -2.64 -20.59
N LEU A 153 -5.24 -2.35 -21.18
CA LEU A 153 -5.12 -1.40 -22.28
C LEU A 153 -5.81 -1.91 -23.56
N ALA A 154 -5.70 -3.19 -23.89
CA ALA A 154 -6.40 -3.78 -25.03
C ALA A 154 -7.92 -3.75 -24.84
N PHE A 155 -8.42 -4.01 -23.62
CA PHE A 155 -9.83 -3.83 -23.28
C PHE A 155 -10.28 -2.38 -23.50
N ILE A 156 -9.58 -1.40 -22.91
CA ILE A 156 -9.93 0.02 -23.04
C ILE A 156 -9.90 0.47 -24.50
N TYR A 157 -8.85 0.14 -25.26
CA TYR A 157 -8.71 0.51 -26.67
C TYR A 157 -9.87 -0.03 -27.53
N ARG A 158 -10.23 -1.31 -27.34
CA ARG A 158 -11.32 -1.95 -28.08
C ARG A 158 -12.71 -1.41 -27.69
N THR A 159 -12.93 -1.14 -26.39
CA THR A 159 -14.20 -0.59 -25.89
C THR A 159 -14.42 0.85 -26.35
N LEU A 160 -13.37 1.67 -26.39
CA LEU A 160 -13.45 3.08 -26.81
C LEU A 160 -13.38 3.28 -28.33
N GLN A 161 -13.08 2.22 -29.11
CA GLN A 161 -12.99 2.24 -30.58
C GLN A 161 -12.15 3.42 -31.12
N LEU A 162 -10.98 3.62 -30.50
CA LEU A 162 -10.14 4.78 -30.78
C LEU A 162 -9.56 4.72 -32.20
N LYS A 163 -9.54 5.86 -32.89
CA LYS A 163 -9.01 6.00 -34.26
C LYS A 163 -7.49 6.24 -34.34
N VAL A 164 -6.79 6.17 -33.21
CA VAL A 164 -5.32 6.30 -33.15
C VAL A 164 -4.68 4.92 -33.35
N PRO A 165 -3.47 4.81 -33.95
CA PRO A 165 -2.79 3.51 -34.06
C PRO A 165 -2.62 2.83 -32.69
N PRO A 166 -2.77 1.49 -32.59
CA PRO A 166 -2.71 0.78 -31.30
C PRO A 166 -1.42 1.07 -30.52
N ILE A 167 -0.29 1.14 -31.22
CA ILE A 167 1.02 1.47 -30.65
C ILE A 167 1.09 2.87 -30.04
N MET A 168 0.43 3.86 -30.65
CA MET A 168 0.37 5.23 -30.15
C MET A 168 -0.45 5.32 -28.87
N PHE A 169 -1.61 4.66 -28.82
CA PHE A 169 -2.40 4.56 -27.60
C PHE A 169 -1.59 3.95 -26.45
N TYR A 170 -0.91 2.83 -26.71
CA TYR A 170 -0.11 2.11 -25.72
C TYR A 170 1.00 2.99 -25.12
N ILE A 171 1.77 3.72 -25.94
CA ILE A 171 2.81 4.64 -25.41
C ILE A 171 2.23 5.88 -24.73
N TYR A 172 1.11 6.43 -25.23
CA TYR A 172 0.47 7.61 -24.64
C TYR A 172 -0.10 7.30 -23.24
N CYS A 173 -0.62 6.10 -23.02
CA CYS A 173 -0.95 5.62 -21.67
C CYS A 173 0.29 5.54 -20.77
N GLY A 174 1.43 5.08 -21.28
CA GLY A 174 2.70 5.07 -20.56
C GLY A 174 3.19 6.47 -20.14
N PHE A 175 3.12 7.47 -21.03
CA PHE A 175 3.43 8.87 -20.67
C PHE A 175 2.44 9.44 -19.64
N GLY A 176 1.14 9.17 -19.79
CA GLY A 176 0.12 9.62 -18.84
C GLY A 176 0.33 9.07 -17.43
N LEU A 177 0.77 7.80 -17.32
CA LEU A 177 1.16 7.18 -16.06
C LEU A 177 2.36 7.87 -15.40
N GLN A 178 3.29 8.45 -16.17
CA GLN A 178 4.39 9.25 -15.61
C GLN A 178 3.89 10.57 -14.97
N ALA A 179 2.81 11.18 -15.49
CA ALA A 179 2.17 12.32 -14.85
C ALA A 179 1.57 11.94 -13.47
N LEU A 180 0.94 10.76 -13.39
CA LEU A 180 0.37 10.25 -12.13
C LEU A 180 1.47 9.92 -11.10
N LEU A 181 2.62 9.40 -11.56
CA LEU A 181 3.79 9.14 -10.72
C LEU A 181 4.28 10.45 -10.06
N VAL A 182 4.61 11.46 -10.87
CA VAL A 182 5.12 12.75 -10.37
C VAL A 182 4.08 13.46 -9.52
N SER A 183 2.80 13.42 -9.88
CA SER A 183 1.72 13.99 -9.06
C SER A 183 1.66 13.36 -7.67
N SER A 184 1.79 12.03 -7.59
CA SER A 184 1.72 11.30 -6.33
C SER A 184 2.94 11.53 -5.44
N LEU A 185 4.12 11.59 -6.05
CA LEU A 185 5.38 11.98 -5.37
C LEU A 185 5.28 13.41 -4.82
N TYR A 186 4.78 14.36 -5.62
CA TYR A 186 4.56 15.75 -5.24
C TYR A 186 3.58 15.87 -4.07
N ILE A 187 2.42 15.19 -4.14
CA ILE A 187 1.42 15.15 -3.06
C ILE A 187 2.04 14.59 -1.78
N MET A 188 2.78 13.48 -1.87
CA MET A 188 3.42 12.87 -0.70
C MET A 188 4.41 13.84 -0.03
N ALA A 189 5.29 14.48 -0.81
CA ALA A 189 6.26 15.45 -0.29
C ALA A 189 5.60 16.72 0.29
N TRP A 190 4.52 17.20 -0.32
CA TRP A 190 3.71 18.30 0.24
C TRP A 190 3.02 17.89 1.55
N LEU A 191 2.39 16.71 1.60
CA LEU A 191 1.72 16.21 2.81
C LEU A 191 2.67 16.02 4.00
N LEU A 192 3.92 15.62 3.74
CA LEU A 192 4.96 15.44 4.77
C LEU A 192 5.55 16.76 5.27
N SER A 193 5.73 17.74 4.39
CA SER A 193 6.39 19.02 4.70
C SER A 193 5.42 20.15 5.12
N GLY A 194 4.15 20.06 4.72
CA GLY A 194 3.18 21.14 4.81
C GLY A 194 3.29 22.21 3.71
N SER A 195 4.25 22.12 2.79
CA SER A 195 4.48 23.11 1.72
C SER A 195 4.50 22.50 0.32
N TRP A 196 3.75 23.09 -0.61
CA TRP A 196 3.71 22.65 -2.01
C TRP A 196 5.06 22.85 -2.72
N LEU A 197 5.89 23.79 -2.25
CA LEU A 197 7.27 24.00 -2.74
C LEU A 197 8.15 22.76 -2.53
N ALA A 198 7.92 21.97 -1.47
CA ALA A 198 8.64 20.72 -1.28
C ALA A 198 8.19 19.63 -2.27
N GLY A 199 6.92 19.66 -2.69
CA GLY A 199 6.42 18.86 -3.81
C GLY A 199 7.17 19.20 -5.11
N LEU A 200 7.30 20.50 -5.41
CA LEU A 200 8.04 20.98 -6.59
C LEU A 200 9.52 20.59 -6.55
N LEU A 201 10.17 20.74 -5.39
CA LEU A 201 11.55 20.32 -5.18
C LEU A 201 11.72 18.81 -5.34
N SER A 202 10.78 18.00 -4.84
CA SER A 202 10.81 16.54 -5.00
C SER A 202 10.63 16.12 -6.46
N ALA A 203 9.78 16.81 -7.22
CA ALA A 203 9.63 16.58 -8.66
C ALA A 203 10.91 16.97 -9.43
N ALA A 204 11.56 18.08 -9.05
CA ALA A 204 12.84 18.50 -9.62
C ALA A 204 13.96 17.48 -9.35
N PHE A 205 14.09 16.99 -8.11
CA PHE A 205 15.07 15.94 -7.78
C PHE A 205 14.79 14.60 -8.48
N TYR A 206 13.52 14.25 -8.70
CA TYR A 206 13.15 13.07 -9.48
C TYR A 206 13.58 13.21 -10.95
N LEU A 207 13.38 14.38 -11.54
CA LEU A 207 13.81 14.74 -12.91
C LEU A 207 15.33 14.78 -13.06
N PHE A 208 16.06 15.36 -12.10
CA PHE A 208 17.53 15.45 -12.19
C PHE A 208 18.21 14.08 -12.00
N ASN A 209 17.66 13.21 -11.15
CA ASN A 209 18.16 11.83 -10.97
C ASN A 209 17.49 10.81 -11.91
N LYS A 210 16.90 11.26 -13.04
CA LYS A 210 16.14 10.41 -13.98
C LYS A 210 16.79 9.09 -14.38
N TRP A 211 18.13 9.05 -14.46
CA TRP A 211 18.89 7.85 -14.83
C TRP A 211 18.79 6.73 -13.80
N ASP A 212 18.71 7.08 -12.51
CA ASP A 212 18.59 6.15 -11.40
C ASP A 212 17.12 5.94 -10.97
N THR A 213 16.25 6.92 -11.22
CA THR A 213 14.86 6.90 -10.77
C THR A 213 13.88 6.24 -11.75
N SER A 214 14.19 6.14 -13.05
CA SER A 214 13.31 5.48 -14.02
C SER A 214 14.01 5.05 -15.32
N ARG A 215 13.67 3.84 -15.79
CA ARG A 215 14.09 3.34 -17.11
C ARG A 215 13.21 3.85 -18.27
N VAL A 216 12.13 4.59 -17.99
CA VAL A 216 11.09 4.97 -18.97
C VAL A 216 11.64 5.75 -20.18
N GLN A 217 12.73 6.51 -20.00
CA GLN A 217 13.39 7.24 -21.09
C GLN A 217 14.08 6.30 -22.10
N ASN A 218 14.59 5.15 -21.63
CA ASN A 218 15.35 4.20 -22.44
C ASN A 218 14.46 3.11 -23.04
N SER A 219 13.42 2.71 -22.32
CA SER A 219 12.44 1.73 -22.76
C SER A 219 11.12 2.02 -22.04
N LEU A 220 10.17 2.59 -22.77
CA LEU A 220 8.91 3.05 -22.17
C LEU A 220 8.00 1.89 -21.74
N PRO A 221 7.71 0.87 -22.58
CA PRO A 221 6.81 -0.21 -22.20
C PRO A 221 7.56 -1.30 -21.42
N LEU A 222 7.98 -0.93 -20.22
CA LEU A 222 8.48 -1.85 -19.19
C LEU A 222 7.49 -1.89 -18.02
N ARG A 223 7.41 -3.04 -17.33
CA ARG A 223 6.45 -3.27 -16.24
C ARG A 223 6.64 -2.30 -15.06
N GLU A 224 7.87 -1.85 -14.83
CA GLU A 224 8.22 -0.80 -13.86
C GLU A 224 7.52 0.52 -14.20
N SER A 225 7.51 0.92 -15.48
CA SER A 225 6.89 2.17 -15.95
C SER A 225 5.38 2.20 -15.69
N PHE A 226 4.73 1.03 -15.70
CA PHE A 226 3.30 0.87 -15.40
C PHE A 226 3.01 0.72 -13.90
N SER A 227 3.88 0.06 -13.13
CA SER A 227 3.64 -0.26 -11.70
C SER A 227 4.04 0.85 -10.72
N LEU A 228 5.18 1.52 -10.94
CA LEU A 228 5.70 2.56 -10.04
C LEU A 228 4.73 3.74 -9.78
N PRO A 229 3.89 4.21 -10.72
CA PRO A 229 2.86 5.20 -10.40
C PRO A 229 1.94 4.76 -9.26
N PHE A 230 1.55 3.47 -9.21
CA PHE A 230 0.68 2.93 -8.18
C PHE A 230 1.37 2.76 -6.82
N LEU A 231 2.69 2.52 -6.80
CA LEU A 231 3.51 2.57 -5.59
C LEU A 231 3.51 3.98 -4.98
N TRP A 232 3.65 5.02 -5.79
CA TRP A 232 3.63 6.40 -5.29
C TRP A 232 2.22 6.87 -4.89
N ILE A 233 1.16 6.44 -5.60
CA ILE A 233 -0.24 6.63 -5.17
C ILE A 233 -0.45 5.99 -3.78
N GLN A 234 0.01 4.75 -3.61
CA GLN A 234 -0.05 4.04 -2.33
C GLN A 234 0.72 4.79 -1.23
N ALA A 235 1.94 5.26 -1.48
CA ALA A 235 2.76 6.00 -0.52
C ALA A 235 2.10 7.33 -0.08
N ALA A 236 1.56 8.10 -1.04
CA ALA A 236 0.81 9.32 -0.76
C ALA A 236 -0.45 9.04 0.09
N ALA A 237 -1.22 8.02 -0.27
CA ALA A 237 -2.39 7.60 0.50
C ALA A 237 -2.04 7.15 1.92
N LEU A 238 -0.95 6.40 2.10
CA LEU A 238 -0.46 5.98 3.41
C LEU A 238 -0.01 7.16 4.28
N THR A 239 0.54 8.21 3.68
CA THR A 239 0.87 9.46 4.38
C THR A 239 -0.39 10.08 5.02
N VAL A 240 -1.51 10.15 4.29
CA VAL A 240 -2.80 10.62 4.81
C VAL A 240 -3.37 9.66 5.87
N TYR A 241 -3.23 8.35 5.65
CA TYR A 241 -3.72 7.32 6.57
C TYR A 241 -3.01 7.35 7.93
N PHE A 242 -1.68 7.52 7.96
CA PHE A 242 -0.91 7.56 9.20
C PHE A 242 -1.00 8.91 9.93
N ARG A 243 -1.24 10.01 9.22
CA ARG A 243 -1.37 11.37 9.77
C ARG A 243 -2.27 11.43 11.01
N SER A 244 -1.83 12.19 12.02
CA SER A 244 -2.59 12.43 13.25
C SER A 244 -3.75 13.39 12.97
N GLY A 245 -4.92 13.14 13.56
CA GLY A 245 -6.11 13.98 13.39
C GLY A 245 -6.93 13.75 12.11
N SER A 246 -6.50 12.89 11.18
CA SER A 246 -7.29 12.54 9.98
C SER A 246 -8.66 11.98 10.37
N SER A 247 -9.74 12.44 9.73
CA SER A 247 -11.10 11.95 9.99
C SER A 247 -11.25 10.46 9.65
N LYS A 248 -12.21 9.76 10.27
CA LYS A 248 -12.47 8.33 9.99
C LYS A 248 -12.71 8.06 8.50
N VAL A 249 -13.47 8.95 7.86
CA VAL A 249 -13.80 8.91 6.42
C VAL A 249 -12.53 9.10 5.58
N SER A 250 -11.70 10.09 5.90
CA SER A 250 -10.39 10.29 5.24
C SER A 250 -9.48 9.07 5.39
N GLN A 251 -9.42 8.46 6.58
CA GLN A 251 -8.65 7.23 6.81
C GLN A 251 -9.19 6.05 5.99
N GLN A 252 -10.51 5.89 5.85
CA GLN A 252 -11.11 4.83 5.03
C GLN A 252 -10.81 5.02 3.54
N PHE A 253 -11.00 6.22 2.99
CA PHE A 253 -10.63 6.50 1.59
C PHE A 253 -9.13 6.33 1.34
N SER A 254 -8.27 6.76 2.27
CA SER A 254 -6.82 6.60 2.17
C SER A 254 -6.41 5.13 2.21
N LEU A 255 -7.05 4.32 3.06
CA LEU A 255 -6.80 2.87 3.12
C LEU A 255 -7.29 2.17 1.84
N ALA A 256 -8.44 2.57 1.28
CA ALA A 256 -8.94 2.05 0.01
C ALA A 256 -8.02 2.42 -1.17
N ALA A 257 -7.58 3.68 -1.26
CA ALA A 257 -6.61 4.12 -2.26
C ALA A 257 -5.26 3.39 -2.10
N SER A 258 -4.80 3.17 -0.87
CA SER A 258 -3.62 2.34 -0.59
C SER A 258 -3.85 0.90 -1.03
N ALA A 259 -5.01 0.29 -0.79
CA ALA A 259 -5.30 -1.08 -1.21
C ALA A 259 -5.30 -1.22 -2.75
N ILE A 260 -5.97 -0.30 -3.45
CA ILE A 260 -6.02 -0.26 -4.92
C ILE A 260 -4.61 -0.05 -5.51
N GLY A 261 -3.85 0.92 -4.97
CA GLY A 261 -2.46 1.16 -5.40
C GLY A 261 -1.55 -0.04 -5.14
N THR A 262 -1.67 -0.68 -3.98
CA THR A 262 -0.92 -1.91 -3.67
C THR A 262 -1.27 -3.04 -4.64
N PHE A 263 -2.55 -3.23 -4.94
CA PHE A 263 -3.02 -4.26 -5.87
C PHE A 263 -2.47 -4.06 -7.29
N PHE A 264 -2.59 -2.87 -7.88
CA PHE A 264 -2.07 -2.61 -9.23
C PHE A 264 -0.53 -2.64 -9.27
N PHE A 265 0.16 -2.15 -8.24
CA PHE A 265 1.61 -2.29 -8.12
C PHE A 265 2.05 -3.76 -8.15
N CYS A 266 1.39 -4.62 -7.35
CA CYS A 266 1.68 -6.05 -7.32
C CYS A 266 1.28 -6.79 -8.61
N LEU A 267 0.20 -6.36 -9.26
CA LEU A 267 -0.33 -7.00 -10.47
C LEU A 267 0.59 -6.77 -11.66
N PHE A 268 1.06 -5.53 -11.85
CA PHE A 268 1.81 -5.14 -13.04
C PHE A 268 3.29 -5.53 -12.98
N TRP A 269 3.89 -5.71 -11.80
CA TRP A 269 5.33 -5.97 -11.69
C TRP A 269 5.69 -7.18 -10.84
N GLN A 270 6.45 -8.11 -11.42
CA GLN A 270 6.81 -9.38 -10.79
C GLN A 270 7.67 -9.23 -9.52
N PHE A 271 8.54 -8.21 -9.47
CA PHE A 271 9.45 -7.99 -8.34
C PHE A 271 8.86 -7.16 -7.19
N ASN A 272 7.54 -6.88 -7.22
CA ASN A 272 6.82 -6.14 -6.19
C ASN A 272 7.07 -6.65 -4.75
N GLN A 273 7.30 -7.96 -4.62
CA GLN A 273 7.42 -8.64 -3.33
C GLN A 273 8.56 -8.09 -2.47
N PHE A 274 9.68 -7.69 -3.07
CA PHE A 274 10.81 -7.11 -2.34
C PHE A 274 10.46 -5.74 -1.76
N VAL A 275 9.74 -4.91 -2.52
CA VAL A 275 9.27 -3.59 -2.06
C VAL A 275 8.21 -3.74 -0.97
N MET A 276 7.27 -4.68 -1.15
CA MET A 276 6.27 -4.99 -0.13
C MET A 276 6.89 -5.53 1.17
N MET A 277 7.93 -6.38 1.08
CA MET A 277 8.69 -6.85 2.23
C MET A 277 9.43 -5.71 2.94
N LEU A 278 10.09 -4.80 2.21
CA LEU A 278 10.76 -3.63 2.79
C LEU A 278 9.76 -2.70 3.50
N GLN A 279 8.61 -2.44 2.87
CA GLN A 279 7.52 -1.69 3.48
C GLN A 279 6.98 -2.40 4.74
N ALA A 280 6.86 -3.73 4.70
CA ALA A 280 6.44 -4.52 5.85
C ALA A 280 7.47 -4.46 7.00
N PHE A 281 8.78 -4.51 6.71
CA PHE A 281 9.83 -4.29 7.71
C PHE A 281 9.75 -2.89 8.33
N ALA A 282 9.54 -1.84 7.55
CA ALA A 282 9.37 -0.47 8.06
C ALA A 282 8.14 -0.35 8.97
N LEU A 283 7.01 -0.91 8.54
CA LEU A 283 5.75 -0.97 9.29
C LEU A 283 5.87 -1.77 10.60
N PHE A 284 6.60 -2.89 10.58
CA PHE A 284 6.94 -3.67 11.76
C PHE A 284 7.83 -2.86 12.72
N GLY A 285 8.87 -2.20 12.21
CA GLY A 285 9.77 -1.36 12.99
C GLY A 285 9.03 -0.25 13.76
N VAL A 286 8.16 0.52 13.10
CA VAL A 286 7.39 1.60 13.77
C VAL A 286 6.34 1.06 14.75
N TRP A 287 5.85 -0.17 14.57
CA TRP A 287 5.00 -0.86 15.55
C TRP A 287 5.79 -1.30 16.79
N VAL A 288 6.96 -1.93 16.59
CA VAL A 288 7.83 -2.40 17.68
C VAL A 288 8.35 -1.23 18.52
N LEU A 289 8.71 -0.11 17.88
CA LEU A 289 9.07 1.15 18.55
C LEU A 289 7.87 1.82 19.27
N GLY A 290 6.64 1.41 18.97
CA GLY A 290 5.43 1.97 19.58
C GLY A 290 5.00 3.33 19.02
N CYS A 291 5.57 3.77 17.90
CA CYS A 291 5.29 5.06 17.25
C CYS A 291 3.88 5.11 16.64
N VAL A 292 3.31 3.96 16.27
CA VAL A 292 2.06 3.87 15.49
C VAL A 292 1.07 2.87 16.15
N PRO A 293 -0.25 3.16 16.16
CA PRO A 293 -1.24 2.22 16.67
C PRO A 293 -1.25 0.87 15.92
N PRO A 294 -1.28 -0.28 16.62
CA PRO A 294 -1.24 -1.62 16.00
C PRO A 294 -2.32 -1.85 14.95
N TYR A 295 -3.53 -1.31 15.15
CA TYR A 295 -4.64 -1.47 14.19
C TYR A 295 -4.33 -0.80 12.84
N LYS A 296 -3.60 0.33 12.82
CA LYS A 296 -3.23 0.98 11.56
C LYS A 296 -2.26 0.10 10.78
N VAL A 297 -1.23 -0.42 11.45
CA VAL A 297 -0.24 -1.34 10.86
C VAL A 297 -0.89 -2.63 10.38
N ARG A 298 -1.74 -3.25 11.20
CA ARG A 298 -2.52 -4.45 10.84
C ARG A 298 -3.34 -4.25 9.57
N ASN A 299 -4.04 -3.12 9.44
CA ASN A 299 -4.87 -2.85 8.26
C ASN A 299 -4.03 -2.73 6.98
N VAL A 300 -2.88 -2.06 7.02
CA VAL A 300 -1.98 -1.95 5.84
C VAL A 300 -1.36 -3.31 5.48
N MET A 301 -0.95 -4.08 6.48
CA MET A 301 -0.48 -5.47 6.31
C MET A 301 -1.54 -6.36 5.66
N LEU A 302 -2.82 -6.24 6.06
CA LEU A 302 -3.93 -6.96 5.43
C LEU A 302 -4.18 -6.48 3.99
N CYS A 303 -4.02 -5.20 3.68
CA CYS A 303 -4.09 -4.70 2.30
C CYS A 303 -2.95 -5.27 1.43
N GLN A 304 -1.73 -5.36 1.95
CA GLN A 304 -0.60 -6.00 1.25
C GLN A 304 -0.85 -7.50 1.03
N LEU A 305 -1.25 -8.23 2.07
CA LEU A 305 -1.55 -9.66 1.97
C LEU A 305 -2.70 -9.93 0.98
N GLY A 306 -3.80 -9.19 1.09
CA GLY A 306 -4.95 -9.30 0.18
C GLY A 306 -4.59 -8.97 -1.27
N SER A 307 -3.71 -7.99 -1.49
CA SER A 307 -3.19 -7.65 -2.82
C SER A 307 -2.36 -8.79 -3.41
N LEU A 308 -1.40 -9.33 -2.65
CA LEU A 308 -0.55 -10.44 -3.08
C LEU A 308 -1.36 -11.71 -3.37
N LEU A 309 -2.30 -12.06 -2.48
CA LEU A 309 -3.18 -13.21 -2.70
C LEU A 309 -4.14 -12.99 -3.88
N GLY A 310 -4.66 -11.77 -4.07
CA GLY A 310 -5.48 -11.42 -5.24
C GLY A 310 -4.72 -11.56 -6.57
N VAL A 311 -3.46 -11.12 -6.62
CA VAL A 311 -2.60 -11.33 -7.79
C VAL A 311 -2.28 -12.80 -7.99
N CYS A 312 -2.03 -13.57 -6.92
CA CYS A 312 -1.84 -15.02 -7.00
C CYS A 312 -3.05 -15.74 -7.63
N LEU A 313 -4.27 -15.37 -7.23
CA LEU A 313 -5.51 -15.91 -7.82
C LEU A 313 -5.65 -15.55 -9.31
N LEU A 314 -5.36 -14.29 -9.69
CA LEU A 314 -5.38 -13.89 -11.10
C LEU A 314 -4.32 -14.64 -11.92
N GLN A 315 -3.12 -14.84 -11.36
CA GLN A 315 -2.04 -15.63 -11.95
C GLN A 315 -2.21 -17.15 -11.76
N PHE A 316 -3.45 -17.65 -11.77
CA PHE A 316 -3.77 -19.08 -11.79
C PHE A 316 -3.14 -19.90 -10.64
N GLY A 317 -2.95 -19.26 -9.47
CA GLY A 317 -2.35 -19.91 -8.31
C GLY A 317 -0.82 -19.98 -8.36
N ASN A 318 -0.15 -19.01 -9.00
CA ASN A 318 1.31 -18.94 -9.10
C ASN A 318 1.98 -19.12 -7.71
N LYS A 319 2.60 -20.30 -7.53
CA LYS A 319 3.16 -20.76 -6.25
C LYS A 319 4.27 -19.86 -5.69
N MET A 320 4.94 -19.07 -6.53
CA MET A 320 6.03 -18.18 -6.12
C MET A 320 5.55 -17.01 -5.24
N ILE A 321 4.27 -16.61 -5.33
CA ILE A 321 3.72 -15.54 -4.50
C ILE A 321 3.51 -16.00 -3.04
N PRO A 322 2.76 -17.08 -2.73
CA PRO A 322 2.58 -17.52 -1.36
C PRO A 322 3.86 -18.05 -0.71
N SER A 323 4.81 -18.61 -1.48
CA SER A 323 6.12 -19.06 -0.96
C SER A 323 7.10 -17.92 -0.65
N SER A 324 6.77 -16.69 -1.05
CA SER A 324 7.63 -15.52 -0.87
C SER A 324 7.93 -15.19 0.60
N LEU A 325 9.11 -14.60 0.82
CA LEU A 325 9.49 -14.04 2.12
C LEU A 325 8.54 -12.91 2.54
N ALA A 326 8.01 -12.14 1.58
CA ALA A 326 7.06 -11.06 1.82
C ALA A 326 5.77 -11.56 2.47
N VAL A 327 5.10 -12.56 1.88
CA VAL A 327 3.88 -13.16 2.44
C VAL A 327 4.18 -13.78 3.81
N SER A 328 5.28 -14.52 3.93
CA SER A 328 5.71 -15.15 5.19
C SER A 328 5.91 -14.11 6.30
N PHE A 329 6.59 -13.00 6.02
CA PHE A 329 6.83 -11.94 7.00
C PHE A 329 5.55 -11.18 7.40
N ILE A 330 4.66 -10.93 6.44
CA ILE A 330 3.36 -10.29 6.70
C ILE A 330 2.51 -11.17 7.61
N LEU A 331 2.42 -12.48 7.34
CA LEU A 331 1.68 -13.44 8.18
C LEU A 331 2.25 -13.51 9.61
N VAL A 332 3.57 -13.61 9.76
CA VAL A 332 4.24 -13.57 11.07
C VAL A 332 3.98 -12.27 11.81
N THR A 333 4.05 -11.13 11.11
CA THR A 333 3.76 -9.82 11.70
C THR A 333 2.30 -9.70 12.16
N LEU A 334 1.34 -10.21 11.37
CA LEU A 334 -0.08 -10.25 11.74
C LEU A 334 -0.35 -11.17 12.95
N ALA A 335 0.35 -12.30 13.06
CA ALA A 335 0.29 -13.17 14.24
C ALA A 335 0.86 -12.44 15.48
N LEU A 336 2.06 -11.85 15.38
CA LEU A 336 2.68 -11.10 16.47
C LEU A 336 1.81 -9.92 16.92
N LEU A 337 1.20 -9.18 15.98
CA LEU A 337 0.23 -8.10 16.25
C LEU A 337 -1.02 -8.58 17.01
N SER A 338 -1.38 -9.85 16.88
CA SER A 338 -2.57 -10.45 17.52
C SER A 338 -2.27 -10.99 18.92
N PHE A 339 -1.07 -11.52 19.16
CA PHE A 339 -0.67 -12.08 20.46
C PHE A 339 0.02 -11.06 21.40
N GLN A 340 0.77 -10.09 20.87
CA GLN A 340 1.49 -9.12 21.68
C GLN A 340 0.58 -7.97 22.14
N LYS A 341 0.35 -7.88 23.45
CA LYS A 341 -0.26 -6.69 24.06
C LYS A 341 0.64 -5.47 23.83
N GLN A 342 0.03 -4.31 23.59
CA GLN A 342 0.80 -3.09 23.36
C GLN A 342 1.56 -2.69 24.64
N ALA A 343 2.87 -2.50 24.52
CA ALA A 343 3.71 -2.11 25.66
C ALA A 343 3.27 -0.74 26.22
N ALA A 344 3.40 -0.58 27.54
CA ALA A 344 3.12 0.69 28.20
C ALA A 344 4.15 1.76 27.80
N LYS A 345 3.78 3.04 27.92
CA LYS A 345 4.67 4.17 27.57
C LYS A 345 5.83 4.39 28.56
N THR A 346 5.81 3.71 29.71
CA THR A 346 6.73 3.92 30.84
C THR A 346 7.65 2.73 31.03
N HIS A 347 8.61 2.56 30.12
CA HIS A 347 9.68 1.58 30.23
C HIS A 347 11.05 2.21 29.94
N SER A 348 12.11 1.61 30.50
CA SER A 348 13.51 2.03 30.27
C SER A 348 13.92 1.91 28.80
N VAL A 349 14.86 2.74 28.35
CA VAL A 349 15.52 2.63 27.03
C VAL A 349 16.07 1.22 26.81
N THR A 350 16.61 0.58 27.85
CA THR A 350 17.12 -0.81 27.79
C THR A 350 16.02 -1.83 27.49
N TYR A 351 14.81 -1.64 28.01
CA TYR A 351 13.65 -2.48 27.67
C TYR A 351 13.23 -2.29 26.22
N HIS A 352 13.22 -1.05 25.71
CA HIS A 352 12.89 -0.77 24.31
C HIS A 352 13.92 -1.41 23.36
N LEU A 353 15.21 -1.32 23.65
CA LEU A 353 16.27 -1.99 22.89
C LEU A 353 16.12 -3.51 22.90
N LEU A 354 15.93 -4.12 24.08
CA LEU A 354 15.75 -5.58 24.21
C LEU A 354 14.47 -6.06 23.50
N ARG A 355 13.39 -5.28 23.57
CA ARG A 355 12.13 -5.57 22.86
C ARG A 355 12.31 -5.46 21.34
N VAL A 356 13.04 -4.47 20.84
CA VAL A 356 13.35 -4.33 19.41
C VAL A 356 14.17 -5.53 18.93
N ALA A 357 15.27 -5.86 19.61
CA ALA A 357 16.13 -6.98 19.25
C ALA A 357 15.37 -8.32 19.31
N GLY A 358 14.69 -8.60 20.43
CA GLY A 358 13.97 -9.85 20.66
C GLY A 358 12.80 -10.08 19.70
N LEU A 359 11.96 -9.05 19.45
CA LEU A 359 10.86 -9.19 18.49
C LEU A 359 11.36 -9.28 17.05
N SER A 360 12.43 -8.56 16.68
CA SER A 360 12.99 -8.65 15.32
C SER A 360 13.62 -10.01 15.07
N PHE A 361 14.40 -10.54 16.02
CA PHE A 361 14.94 -11.90 15.95
C PHE A 361 13.83 -12.94 15.82
N LEU A 362 12.82 -12.88 16.69
CA LEU A 362 11.66 -13.78 16.63
C LEU A 362 10.92 -13.70 15.29
N ALA A 363 10.66 -12.50 14.78
CA ALA A 363 9.94 -12.31 13.53
C ALA A 363 10.73 -12.85 12.32
N LEU A 364 12.05 -12.62 12.27
CA LEU A 364 12.91 -13.13 11.19
C LEU A 364 13.05 -14.66 11.26
N THR A 365 13.23 -15.24 12.45
CA THR A 365 13.28 -16.71 12.61
C THR A 365 11.96 -17.34 12.19
N LEU A 366 10.82 -16.83 12.66
CA LEU A 366 9.50 -17.34 12.27
C LEU A 366 9.22 -17.15 10.77
N MET A 367 9.66 -16.05 10.16
CA MET A 367 9.53 -15.81 8.72
C MET A 367 10.28 -16.88 7.91
N VAL A 368 11.53 -17.20 8.29
CA VAL A 368 12.32 -18.23 7.59
C VAL A 368 11.69 -19.61 7.77
N VAL A 369 11.30 -19.98 9.00
CA VAL A 369 10.64 -21.26 9.26
C VAL A 369 9.34 -21.37 8.45
N LEU A 370 8.49 -20.35 8.47
CA LEU A 370 7.23 -20.35 7.73
C LEU A 370 7.45 -20.43 6.21
N SER A 371 8.39 -19.66 5.66
CA SER A 371 8.71 -19.71 4.22
C SER A 371 9.21 -21.10 3.81
N THR A 372 10.09 -21.72 4.59
CA THR A 372 10.56 -23.10 4.35
C THR A 372 9.41 -24.11 4.40
N CYS A 373 8.53 -24.03 5.42
CA CYS A 373 7.36 -24.90 5.49
C CYS A 373 6.42 -24.73 4.28
N ILE A 374 6.17 -23.50 3.83
CA ILE A 374 5.33 -23.23 2.65
C ILE A 374 5.98 -23.76 1.37
N LYS A 375 7.30 -23.57 1.19
CA LYS A 375 8.05 -24.09 0.02
C LYS A 375 7.98 -25.61 -0.07
N ILE A 376 8.18 -26.31 1.05
CA ILE A 376 8.03 -27.77 1.14
C ILE A 376 6.59 -28.19 0.81
N LEU A 377 5.59 -27.54 1.41
CA LEU A 377 4.16 -27.86 1.20
C LEU A 377 3.70 -27.67 -0.25
N LEU A 378 4.19 -26.62 -0.92
CA LEU A 378 3.83 -26.32 -2.31
C LEU A 378 4.70 -27.05 -3.35
N ASN A 379 5.72 -27.80 -2.90
CA ASN A 379 6.78 -28.39 -3.72
C ASN A 379 7.35 -27.37 -4.72
N VAL A 380 7.91 -26.29 -4.17
CA VAL A 380 8.58 -25.21 -4.91
C VAL A 380 10.07 -25.33 -4.68
N ASP A 381 10.81 -25.64 -5.75
CA ASP A 381 12.28 -25.55 -5.74
C ASP A 381 12.67 -24.12 -5.36
N ALA A 382 13.53 -23.99 -4.35
CA ALA A 382 13.88 -22.68 -3.83
C ALA A 382 14.65 -21.86 -4.88
N ASP A 383 14.46 -20.54 -4.88
CA ASP A 383 15.23 -19.59 -5.69
C ASP A 383 16.70 -19.51 -5.25
N GLU A 384 17.44 -20.62 -5.35
CA GLU A 384 18.85 -20.70 -5.02
C GLU A 384 19.66 -19.68 -5.81
N HIS A 385 19.23 -19.31 -7.02
CA HIS A 385 19.88 -18.30 -7.84
C HIS A 385 19.93 -16.92 -7.17
N ILE A 386 18.90 -16.53 -6.40
CA ILE A 386 18.90 -15.24 -5.70
C ILE A 386 19.83 -15.28 -4.48
N PHE A 387 19.83 -16.41 -3.75
CA PHE A 387 20.77 -16.61 -2.64
C PHE A 387 22.21 -16.75 -3.12
N LYS A 388 22.47 -17.42 -4.24
CA LYS A 388 23.76 -17.47 -4.92
C LYS A 388 24.18 -16.07 -5.37
N PHE A 389 23.31 -15.26 -5.95
CA PHE A 389 23.64 -13.88 -6.31
C PHE A 389 23.94 -12.98 -5.10
N PHE A 390 23.24 -13.18 -3.98
CA PHE A 390 23.51 -12.47 -2.72
C PHE A 390 24.83 -12.93 -2.10
N MET A 391 25.10 -14.24 -2.09
CA MET A 391 26.39 -14.79 -1.65
C MET A 391 27.53 -14.32 -2.54
N ASN A 392 27.41 -14.34 -3.87
CA ASN A 392 28.42 -13.81 -4.80
C ASN A 392 28.59 -12.27 -4.73
N LYS A 393 27.74 -11.56 -3.99
CA LYS A 393 27.93 -10.13 -3.65
C LYS A 393 28.52 -9.90 -2.25
N ILE A 394 28.45 -10.89 -1.36
CA ILE A 394 29.01 -10.83 0.00
C ILE A 394 30.39 -11.49 0.05
N SER A 395 30.50 -12.67 -0.56
CA SER A 395 31.75 -13.20 -1.07
C SER A 395 32.28 -12.18 -2.07
N LEU A 396 33.29 -11.43 -1.65
CA LEU A 396 34.27 -10.85 -2.56
C LEU A 396 34.93 -12.01 -3.30
N GLU A 397 34.35 -12.47 -4.41
CA GLU A 397 35.12 -13.21 -5.40
C GLU A 397 36.21 -12.24 -5.88
N GLU A 398 37.42 -12.42 -5.33
CA GLU A 398 38.62 -11.76 -5.80
C GLU A 398 38.74 -12.01 -7.30
N THR A 399 38.51 -10.95 -8.08
CA THR A 399 38.49 -11.03 -9.53
C THR A 399 39.93 -11.24 -10.00
N ARG A 400 40.25 -12.48 -10.39
CA ARG A 400 41.49 -12.88 -11.06
C ARG A 400 41.16 -13.44 -12.44
#